data_AF-A0A101QXS7-F1
#
_entry.id   AF-A0A101QXS7-F1
#
_cell.length_a   1.000
_cell.length_b   1.000
_cell.length_c   1.000
_cell.angle_alpha   90.00
_cell.angle_beta   90.00
_cell.angle_gamma   90.00
#
_symmetry.space_group_name_H-M   'P 1'
#
loop_
_entity.id
_entity.type
_entity.pdbx_description
1 polymer ?
#
loop_
_entity_poly.entity_id
_entity_poly.type
_entity_poly.pdbx_seq_one_letter_code
_entity_poly.pdbx_strand_id
1 'polypeptide(L)'
;MPVRKITPTTLTAKELAAYLREQISPLRALFNSGNHGTRTGAICVHDNTVPIIRALEAGEMDPVKAQVRLIAVNEISRRYHMRVIRAHRPA
;
A
#
# COMPACT_ATOMS: atom_id res chain seq x y z
N MET A 1 -16.22 12.78 11.47
CA MET A 1 -16.76 12.09 10.28
C MET A 1 -16.67 10.60 10.51
N PRO A 2 -17.74 9.82 10.29
CA PRO A 2 -17.69 8.37 10.48
C PRO A 2 -16.77 7.75 9.43
N VAL A 3 -15.79 6.97 9.88
CA VAL A 3 -14.92 6.19 8.99
C VAL A 3 -15.77 5.07 8.40
N ARG A 4 -16.25 5.26 7.18
CA ARG A 4 -16.99 4.24 6.43
C ARG A 4 -16.04 3.07 6.26
N LYS A 5 -16.30 1.94 6.92
CA LYS A 5 -15.58 0.68 6.65
C LYS A 5 -15.99 0.22 5.26
N ILE A 6 -15.24 0.65 4.25
CA ILE A 6 -15.47 0.25 2.87
C ILE A 6 -14.88 -1.15 2.73
N THR A 7 -15.74 -2.16 2.66
CA THR A 7 -15.33 -3.48 2.18
C THR A 7 -15.14 -3.32 0.66
N PRO A 8 -13.92 -3.49 0.11
CA PRO A 8 -13.60 -3.03 -1.24
C PRO A 8 -14.33 -3.78 -2.37
N THR A 9 -15.16 -4.79 -2.04
CA THR A 9 -16.00 -5.53 -2.99
C THR A 9 -17.19 -4.72 -3.52
N THR A 10 -17.53 -3.57 -2.90
CA THR A 10 -18.59 -2.68 -3.38
C THR A 10 -18.08 -1.46 -4.15
N LEU A 11 -16.75 -1.26 -4.22
CA LEU A 11 -16.18 -0.13 -4.95
C LEU A 11 -16.03 -0.46 -6.44
N THR A 12 -16.39 0.49 -7.29
CA THR A 12 -15.99 0.49 -8.69
C THR A 12 -14.46 0.63 -8.81
N ALA A 13 -13.90 0.27 -9.96
CA ALA A 13 -12.46 0.39 -10.20
C ALA A 13 -11.94 1.82 -9.98
N LYS A 14 -12.71 2.83 -10.39
CA LYS A 14 -12.36 4.25 -10.19
C LYS A 14 -12.38 4.66 -8.72
N GLU A 15 -13.41 4.25 -7.97
CA GLU A 15 -13.48 4.57 -6.54
C GLU A 15 -12.37 3.89 -5.75
N LEU A 16 -12.05 2.63 -6.09
CA LEU A 16 -10.93 1.92 -5.48
C LEU A 16 -9.60 2.60 -5.80
N ALA A 17 -9.37 3.02 -7.05
CA ALA A 17 -8.17 3.74 -7.43
C ALA A 17 -8.01 5.07 -6.67
N ALA A 18 -9.11 5.83 -6.54
CA ALA A 18 -9.12 7.09 -5.79
C ALA A 18 -8.79 6.87 -4.31
N TYR A 19 -9.45 5.91 -3.68
CA TYR A 19 -9.20 5.53 -2.29
C TYR A 19 -7.73 5.11 -2.07
N LEU A 20 -7.19 4.26 -2.93
CA LEU A 20 -5.79 3.82 -2.83
C LEU A 20 -4.82 4.98 -2.99
N ARG A 21 -5.09 5.93 -3.89
CA ARG A 21 -4.26 7.13 -4.07
C ARG A 21 -4.24 8.00 -2.81
N GLU A 22 -5.38 8.17 -2.15
CA GLU A 22 -5.46 8.87 -0.87
C GLU A 22 -4.66 8.15 0.23
N GLN A 23 -4.75 6.81 0.30
CA GLN A 23 -4.04 6.03 1.31
C GLN A 23 -2.51 6.08 1.17
N ILE A 24 -1.98 6.10 -0.07
CA ILE A 24 -0.53 6.10 -0.29
C ILE A 24 0.10 7.49 -0.34
N SER A 25 -0.68 8.56 -0.51
CA SER A 25 -0.17 9.93 -0.58
C SER A 25 0.68 10.32 0.65
N PRO A 26 0.27 10.02 1.90
CA PRO A 26 1.06 10.34 3.09
C PRO A 26 2.40 9.60 3.17
N LEU A 27 2.57 8.46 2.48
CA LEU A 27 3.82 7.70 2.52
C LEU A 27 5.00 8.49 1.95
N ARG A 28 4.74 9.45 1.06
CA ARG A 28 5.79 10.32 0.50
C ARG A 28 6.51 11.14 1.57
N ALA A 29 5.83 11.54 2.63
CA ALA A 29 6.46 12.23 3.76
C ALA A 29 7.46 11.32 4.48
N LEU A 30 7.20 10.02 4.51
CA LEU A 30 8.07 9.02 5.15
C LEU A 30 9.34 8.74 4.33
N PHE A 31 9.36 9.09 3.04
CA PHE A 31 10.55 8.89 2.18
C PHE A 31 11.74 9.72 2.68
N ASN A 32 11.47 10.85 3.31
CA ASN A 32 12.47 11.77 3.83
C ASN A 32 12.57 11.73 5.36
N SER A 33 12.03 10.70 6.02
CA SER A 33 11.95 10.61 7.49
C SER A 33 13.28 10.42 8.21
N GLY A 34 14.40 10.24 7.50
CA GLY A 34 15.72 9.94 8.09
C GLY A 34 15.85 8.52 8.69
N ASN A 35 14.74 7.87 9.02
CA ASN A 35 14.71 6.48 9.45
C ASN A 35 14.72 5.54 8.24
N HIS A 36 15.83 4.82 8.05
CA HIS A 36 16.04 3.94 6.91
C HIS A 36 14.99 2.82 6.79
N GLY A 37 14.56 2.23 7.92
CA GLY A 37 13.55 1.18 7.93
C GLY A 37 12.16 1.70 7.53
N THR A 38 11.78 2.86 8.08
CA THR A 38 10.50 3.53 7.75
C THR A 38 10.48 3.99 6.29
N ARG A 39 11.56 4.59 5.81
CA ARG A 39 11.70 5.03 4.40
C ARG A 39 11.52 3.87 3.43
N THR A 40 12.26 2.79 3.62
CA THR A 40 12.26 1.66 2.67
C THR A 40 10.91 0.92 2.69
N GLY A 41 10.29 0.76 3.85
CA GLY A 41 8.94 0.21 3.95
C GLY A 41 7.90 1.07 3.23
N ALA A 42 7.95 2.39 3.43
CA ALA A 42 7.05 3.33 2.76
C ALA A 42 7.22 3.33 1.23
N ILE A 43 8.46 3.32 0.73
CA ILE A 43 8.76 3.24 -0.71
C ILE A 43 8.23 1.93 -1.28
N CYS A 44 8.47 0.81 -0.60
CA CYS A 44 8.00 -0.51 -1.04
C CYS A 44 6.47 -0.55 -1.18
N VAL A 45 5.73 -0.06 -0.19
CA VAL A 45 4.25 -0.01 -0.26
C VAL A 45 3.80 0.91 -1.39
N HIS A 46 4.36 2.11 -1.48
CA HIS A 46 3.97 3.10 -2.48
C HIS A 46 4.20 2.58 -3.90
N ASP A 47 5.41 2.10 -4.20
CA ASP A 47 5.82 1.72 -5.55
C ASP A 47 5.12 0.46 -6.04
N ASN A 48 4.72 -0.45 -5.15
CA ASN A 48 3.91 -1.61 -5.52
C ASN A 48 2.41 -1.27 -5.66
N THR A 49 1.93 -0.22 -5.01
CA THR A 49 0.52 0.19 -5.08
C THR A 49 0.23 1.08 -6.28
N VAL A 50 1.18 1.94 -6.70
CA VAL A 50 1.01 2.83 -7.87
C VAL A 50 0.62 2.10 -9.18
N PRO A 51 1.25 0.96 -9.55
CA PRO A 51 0.85 0.20 -10.73
C PRO A 51 -0.57 -0.35 -10.66
N ILE A 52 -1.05 -0.73 -9.46
CA ILE A 52 -2.41 -1.20 -9.24
C ILE A 52 -3.41 -0.07 -9.50
N ILE A 53 -3.13 1.12 -8.96
CA ILE A 53 -3.93 2.32 -9.20
C ILE A 53 -4.02 2.62 -10.69
N ARG A 54 -2.88 2.66 -11.40
CA ARG A 54 -2.86 2.93 -12.84
C ARG A 54 -3.68 1.92 -13.64
N ALA A 55 -3.57 0.63 -13.32
CA ALA A 55 -4.31 -0.42 -14.02
C ALA A 55 -5.83 -0.36 -13.73
N LEU A 56 -6.23 0.03 -12.52
CA LEU A 56 -7.63 0.30 -12.18
C LEU A 56 -8.18 1.51 -12.94
N GLU A 57 -7.40 2.58 -13.07
CA GLU A 57 -7.79 3.79 -13.82
C GLU A 57 -7.91 3.53 -15.33
N ALA A 58 -7.02 2.70 -15.88
CA ALA A 58 -7.04 2.28 -17.28
C ALA A 58 -8.17 1.26 -17.60
N GLY A 59 -8.85 0.72 -16.58
CA GLY A 59 -9.84 -0.35 -16.76
C GLY A 59 -9.23 -1.70 -17.13
N GLU A 60 -7.91 -1.85 -17.00
CA GLU A 60 -7.17 -3.09 -17.29
C GLU A 60 -7.22 -4.10 -16.13
N MET A 61 -7.70 -3.65 -14.96
CA MET A 61 -7.75 -4.44 -13.74
C MET A 61 -9.12 -4.35 -13.07
N ASP A 62 -9.66 -5.53 -12.74
CA ASP A 62 -10.86 -5.66 -11.93
C ASP A 62 -10.57 -5.36 -10.44
N PRO A 63 -11.51 -4.71 -9.69
CA PRO A 63 -11.35 -4.43 -8.26
C PRO A 63 -10.98 -5.64 -7.41
N VAL A 64 -11.54 -6.82 -7.69
CA VAL A 64 -11.24 -8.06 -6.94
C VAL A 64 -9.79 -8.47 -7.17
N LYS A 65 -9.30 -8.40 -8.41
CA LYS A 65 -7.90 -8.71 -8.73
C LYS A 65 -6.94 -7.71 -8.07
N ALA A 66 -7.32 -6.44 -7.98
CA ALA A 66 -6.56 -5.43 -7.27
C ALA A 66 -6.45 -5.76 -5.77
N GLN A 67 -7.54 -6.19 -5.12
CA GLN A 67 -7.52 -6.59 -3.71
C GLN A 67 -6.56 -7.76 -3.45
N VAL A 68 -6.59 -8.79 -4.29
CA VAL A 68 -5.67 -9.93 -4.18
C VAL A 68 -4.22 -9.46 -4.28
N ARG A 69 -3.91 -8.52 -5.18
CA ARG A 69 -2.57 -7.93 -5.27
C ARG A 69 -2.20 -7.11 -4.04
N LEU A 70 -3.12 -6.35 -3.46
CA LEU A 70 -2.88 -5.57 -2.25
C LEU A 70 -2.55 -6.47 -1.04
N ILE A 71 -3.15 -7.66 -0.95
CA ILE A 71 -2.77 -8.67 0.07
C ILE A 71 -1.28 -9.05 -0.09
N ALA A 72 -0.82 -9.26 -1.32
CA ALA A 72 0.59 -9.55 -1.58
C ALA A 72 1.51 -8.36 -1.21
N VAL A 73 1.11 -7.12 -1.50
CA VAL A 73 1.86 -5.92 -1.10
C VAL A 73 1.99 -5.82 0.43
N ASN A 74 0.92 -6.11 1.16
CA ASN A 74 0.93 -6.14 2.63
C ASN A 74 1.89 -7.22 3.16
N GLU A 75 1.89 -8.41 2.56
CA GLU A 75 2.78 -9.50 2.97
C GLU A 75 4.26 -9.18 2.71
N ILE A 76 4.60 -8.56 1.58
CA ILE A 76 5.96 -8.10 1.28
C ILE A 76 6.40 -7.07 2.33
N SER A 77 5.55 -6.10 2.63
CA SER A 77 5.83 -5.03 3.59
C SER A 77 6.00 -5.58 5.01
N ARG A 78 5.17 -6.55 5.40
CA ARG A 78 5.27 -7.26 6.69
C ARG A 78 6.58 -8.03 6.81
N ARG A 79 6.99 -8.76 5.76
CA ARG A 79 8.28 -9.48 5.74
C ARG A 79 9.45 -8.53 5.87
N TYR A 80 9.41 -7.39 5.19
CA TYR A 80 10.43 -6.35 5.31
C TYR A 80 10.53 -5.86 6.76
N HIS A 81 9.41 -5.46 7.36
CA HIS A 81 9.37 -4.97 8.74
C HIS A 81 9.90 -6.01 9.75
N MET A 82 9.48 -7.27 9.61
CA MET A 82 9.96 -8.38 10.45
C MET A 82 11.47 -8.60 10.34
N ARG A 83 12.05 -8.47 9.14
CA ARG A 83 13.50 -8.58 8.92
C ARG A 83 14.25 -7.42 9.58
N VAL A 84 13.75 -6.19 9.42
CA VAL A 84 14.37 -4.99 10.01
C VAL A 84 14.32 -5.06 11.54
N ILE A 85 13.19 -5.43 12.15
CA ILE A 85 13.09 -5.58 13.61
C ILE A 85 14.04 -6.66 14.12
N ARG A 86 14.11 -7.82 13.46
CA ARG A 86 15.03 -8.89 13.87
C ARG A 86 16.50 -8.49 13.77
N ALA A 87 16.86 -7.66 12.78
CA ALA A 87 18.22 -7.14 12.65
C ALA A 87 18.60 -6.09 13.72
N HIS A 88 17.61 -5.45 14.36
CA HIS A 88 17.82 -4.42 15.38
C HIS A 88 17.47 -4.89 16.80
N ARG A 89 17.25 -6.19 17.00
CA ARG A 89 17.03 -6.74 18.34
C ARG A 89 18.39 -6.87 19.03
N PRO A 90 18.67 -6.16 20.14
CA PRO A 90 19.87 -6.42 20.92
C PRO A 90 19.83 -7.86 21.42
N ALA A 91 20.98 -8.53 21.38
CA ALA A 91 21.19 -9.89 21.87
C ALA A 91 20.94 -9.99 23.37
#